data_AF-A0A3M6AWI6-F1
#
_entry.id   AF-A0A3M6AWI6-F1
#
_cell.length_a   1.000
_cell.length_b   1.000
_cell.length_c   1.000
_cell.angle_alpha   90.00
_cell.angle_beta   90.00
_cell.angle_gamma   90.00
#
_symmetry.space_group_name_H-M   'P 1'
#
loop_
_entity.id
_entity.type
_entity.pdbx_description
1 polymer ?
#
loop_
_entity_poly.entity_id
_entity_poly.type
_entity_poly.pdbx_seq_one_letter_code
_entity_poly.pdbx_strand_id
1 'polypeptide(L)'
;MVLFALALSGCFDSKGDGFVGRWTGENMKRMGKPTFVMDISKDGEMFHVNLETTDDIWGSGKREKETQLFEGKAESDTVLSMVGGLLTMRLEGDVIYFDNTTYTRAK
;
A
#
# COMPACT_ATOMS: atom_id res chain seq x y z
N MET A 1 12.59 45.83 9.83
CA MET A 1 12.92 44.46 9.38
C MET A 1 11.91 43.51 10.00
N VAL A 2 11.00 42.96 9.21
CA VAL A 2 10.05 41.94 9.67
C VAL A 2 10.66 40.60 9.27
N LEU A 3 11.08 39.80 10.26
CA LEU A 3 11.49 38.42 10.03
C LEU A 3 10.22 37.60 9.71
N PHE A 4 10.09 37.18 8.46
CA PHE A 4 9.17 36.10 8.10
C PHE A 4 9.79 34.77 8.57
N ALA A 5 9.29 34.25 9.70
CA ALA A 5 9.53 32.87 10.07
C ALA A 5 8.65 31.98 9.19
N LEU A 6 9.24 31.35 8.18
CA LEU A 6 8.60 30.30 7.39
C LEU A 6 8.44 29.06 8.28
N ALA A 7 7.26 28.89 8.87
CA ALA A 7 6.83 27.62 9.43
C ALA A 7 6.60 26.63 8.27
N LEU A 8 7.65 25.89 7.89
CA LEU A 8 7.62 24.84 6.86
C LEU A 8 6.98 23.52 7.34
N SER A 9 6.32 23.50 8.51
CA SER A 9 5.75 22.29 9.12
C SER A 9 4.45 21.79 8.44
N GLY A 10 4.08 22.32 7.28
CA GLY A 10 2.81 21.99 6.59
C GLY A 10 2.92 21.55 5.14
N CYS A 11 4.12 21.40 4.55
CA CYS A 11 4.27 21.07 3.13
C CYS A 11 4.52 19.58 2.84
N PHE A 12 4.78 18.76 3.86
CA PHE A 12 5.12 17.34 3.69
C PHE A 12 3.99 16.39 4.07
N ASP A 13 2.91 16.89 4.67
CA ASP A 13 1.80 16.06 5.13
C ASP A 13 1.01 15.43 3.98
N SER A 14 1.12 15.94 2.73
CA SER A 14 0.44 15.37 1.55
C SER A 14 1.29 14.38 0.73
N LYS A 15 2.53 14.13 1.15
CA LYS A 15 3.45 13.27 0.40
C LYS A 15 2.90 11.84 0.35
N GLY A 16 2.76 11.29 -0.85
CA GLY A 16 2.28 9.91 -1.03
C GLY A 16 0.78 9.69 -0.80
N ASP A 17 -0.04 10.75 -0.77
CA ASP A 17 -1.51 10.60 -0.57
C ASP A 17 -2.17 9.72 -1.65
N GLY A 18 -1.56 9.62 -2.83
CA GLY A 18 -2.03 8.73 -3.90
C GLY A 18 -2.11 7.26 -3.51
N PHE A 19 -1.34 6.81 -2.52
CA PHE A 19 -1.38 5.45 -1.99
C PHE A 19 -2.64 5.18 -1.14
N VAL A 20 -3.23 6.20 -0.52
CA VAL A 20 -4.36 6.03 0.40
C VAL A 20 -5.58 5.48 -0.35
N GLY A 21 -6.23 4.50 0.28
CA GLY A 21 -7.44 3.87 -0.23
C GLY A 21 -7.33 2.34 -0.29
N ARG A 22 -8.32 1.77 -0.96
CA ARG A 22 -8.47 0.32 -1.12
C ARG A 22 -8.02 -0.13 -2.51
N TRP A 23 -7.25 -1.20 -2.54
CA TRP A 23 -6.63 -1.74 -3.73
C TRP A 23 -6.86 -3.25 -3.82
N THR A 24 -7.08 -3.76 -5.03
CA THR A 24 -7.29 -5.18 -5.28
C THR A 24 -6.26 -5.72 -6.24
N GLY A 25 -5.65 -6.85 -5.89
CA GLY A 25 -4.69 -7.56 -6.71
C GLY A 25 -5.18 -8.97 -7.05
N GLU A 26 -4.84 -9.44 -8.25
CA GLU A 26 -5.02 -10.82 -8.66
C GLU A 26 -3.67 -11.39 -9.10
N ASN A 27 -3.24 -12.50 -8.51
CA ASN A 27 -2.03 -13.18 -8.99
C ASN A 27 -2.43 -14.28 -9.97
N MET A 28 -2.32 -13.98 -11.27
CA MET A 28 -2.63 -14.91 -12.36
C MET A 28 -1.61 -16.04 -12.53
N LYS A 29 -0.49 -16.04 -11.80
CA LYS A 29 0.63 -16.99 -11.99
C LYS A 29 0.59 -18.20 -11.05
N ARG A 30 -0.26 -18.21 -10.01
CA ARG A 30 -0.37 -19.33 -9.05
C ARG A 30 -1.58 -20.24 -9.38
N MET A 31 -1.45 -21.52 -9.05
CA MET A 31 -2.55 -22.48 -9.13
C MET A 31 -3.46 -22.27 -7.90
N GLY A 32 -4.76 -22.04 -8.12
CA GLY A 32 -5.62 -21.33 -7.17
C GLY A 32 -5.47 -19.82 -7.40
N LYS A 33 -6.56 -19.08 -7.56
CA LYS A 33 -6.52 -17.63 -7.83
C LYS A 33 -6.54 -16.89 -6.49
N PRO A 34 -5.39 -16.57 -5.87
CA PRO A 34 -5.40 -15.78 -4.66
C PRO A 34 -5.95 -14.40 -4.98
N THR A 35 -6.88 -13.93 -4.15
CA THR A 35 -7.37 -12.56 -4.22
C THR A 35 -6.72 -11.76 -3.11
N PHE A 36 -6.11 -10.64 -3.48
CA PHE A 36 -5.47 -9.74 -2.54
C PHE A 36 -6.29 -8.47 -2.39
N VAL A 37 -6.45 -8.04 -1.16
CA VAL A 37 -7.05 -6.76 -0.81
C VAL A 37 -6.03 -6.00 0.03
N MET A 38 -5.71 -4.79 -0.37
CA MET A 38 -4.81 -3.92 0.36
C MET A 38 -5.55 -2.64 0.74
N ASP A 39 -5.67 -2.38 2.03
CA ASP A 39 -6.19 -1.12 2.56
C ASP A 39 -5.02 -0.30 3.11
N ILE A 40 -4.87 0.92 2.59
CA ILE A 40 -3.82 1.85 3.01
C ILE A 40 -4.47 3.08 3.64
N SER A 41 -4.09 3.37 4.88
CA SER A 41 -4.41 4.61 5.58
C SER A 41 -3.14 5.36 5.97
N LYS A 42 -3.29 6.62 6.38
CA LYS A 42 -2.18 7.50 6.75
C LYS A 42 -2.52 8.26 8.03
N ASP A 43 -1.57 8.29 8.96
CA ASP A 43 -1.60 9.08 10.20
C ASP A 43 -0.31 9.90 10.29
N GLY A 44 -0.43 11.21 10.01
CA GLY A 44 0.73 12.08 9.79
C GLY A 44 1.63 11.55 8.67
N GLU A 45 2.90 11.31 8.98
CA GLU A 45 3.88 10.78 8.00
C GLU A 45 3.88 9.24 7.88
N MET A 46 3.12 8.53 8.73
CA MET A 46 3.10 7.07 8.77
C MET A 46 1.94 6.52 7.94
N PHE A 47 2.22 5.50 7.14
CA PHE A 47 1.21 4.74 6.40
C PHE A 47 0.99 3.38 7.05
N HIS A 48 -0.27 3.04 7.31
CA HIS A 48 -0.68 1.71 7.74
C HIS A 48 -1.16 0.94 6.52
N VAL A 49 -0.52 -0.19 6.23
CA VAL A 49 -0.84 -1.05 5.07
C VAL A 49 -1.32 -2.39 5.57
N ASN A 50 -2.60 -2.68 5.33
CA ASN A 50 -3.23 -3.95 5.70
C ASN A 50 -3.44 -4.77 4.42
N LEU A 51 -2.69 -5.88 4.29
CA LEU A 51 -2.79 -6.78 3.15
C LEU A 51 -3.52 -8.06 3.57
N GLU A 52 -4.77 -8.21 3.11
CA GLU A 52 -5.53 -9.45 3.21
C GLU A 52 -5.29 -10.30 1.95
N THR A 53 -4.85 -11.54 2.18
CA THR A 53 -4.74 -12.57 1.15
C THR A 53 -5.81 -13.63 1.40
N THR A 54 -6.62 -13.91 0.38
CA THR A 54 -7.55 -15.05 0.41
C THR A 54 -7.10 -16.10 -0.60
N ASP A 55 -6.73 -17.27 -0.09
CA ASP A 55 -6.30 -18.41 -0.90
C ASP A 55 -7.42 -19.46 -0.97
N ASP A 56 -7.76 -19.90 -2.18
CA ASP A 56 -8.56 -21.13 -2.38
C ASP A 56 -7.60 -22.32 -2.41
N ILE A 57 -7.53 -23.03 -1.28
CA ILE A 57 -6.67 -24.20 -1.17
C ILE A 57 -7.25 -25.29 -2.07
N TRP A 58 -6.60 -25.44 -3.24
CA TRP A 58 -6.70 -26.60 -4.12
C TRP A 58 -8.11 -26.86 -4.66
N GLY A 59 -8.93 -25.82 -4.88
CA GLY A 59 -10.28 -25.95 -5.44
C GLY A 59 -11.24 -26.72 -4.53
N SER A 60 -10.90 -26.84 -3.25
CA SER A 60 -11.74 -27.49 -2.23
C SER A 60 -12.91 -26.60 -1.78
N GLY A 61 -12.91 -25.32 -2.19
CA GLY A 61 -13.88 -24.32 -1.77
C GLY A 61 -13.62 -23.77 -0.36
N LYS A 62 -12.60 -24.27 0.35
CA LYS A 62 -12.14 -23.69 1.62
C LYS A 62 -11.24 -22.49 1.31
N ARG A 63 -11.68 -21.32 1.76
CA ARG A 63 -10.92 -20.06 1.67
C ARG A 63 -10.22 -19.79 3.00
N GLU A 64 -8.90 -19.77 2.98
CA GLU A 64 -8.12 -19.28 4.12
C GLU A 64 -7.81 -17.80 3.92
N LYS A 65 -7.89 -17.05 5.01
CA LYS A 65 -7.57 -15.61 5.03
C LYS A 65 -6.35 -15.38 5.90
N GLU A 66 -5.35 -14.73 5.34
CA GLU A 66 -4.18 -14.24 6.05
C GLU A 66 -4.15 -12.72 5.97
N THR A 67 -3.77 -12.05 7.07
CA THR A 67 -3.59 -10.60 7.10
C THR A 67 -2.16 -10.27 7.50
N GLN A 68 -1.47 -9.52 6.65
CA GLN A 68 -0.17 -8.92 6.94
C GLN A 68 -0.35 -7.43 7.22
N LEU A 69 0.30 -6.93 8.26
CA LEU A 69 0.25 -5.54 8.68
C LEU A 69 1.64 -4.93 8.49
N PHE A 70 1.72 -3.84 7.74
CA PHE A 70 2.96 -3.09 7.55
C PHE A 70 2.78 -1.63 7.94
N GLU A 71 3.89 -1.06 8.40
CA GLU A 71 4.04 0.38 8.59
C GLU A 71 4.97 0.90 7.50
N GLY A 72 4.71 2.09 6.96
CA GLY A 72 5.48 2.64 5.85
C GLY A 72 5.70 4.14 5.93
N LYS A 73 6.74 4.63 5.26
CA LYS A 73 7.03 6.06 5.09
C LYS A 73 7.22 6.41 3.63
N ALA A 74 6.64 7.53 3.19
CA ALA A 74 6.73 7.97 1.81
C ALA A 74 8.12 8.56 1.52
N GLU A 75 8.84 7.95 0.59
CA GLU A 75 10.12 8.46 0.05
C GLU A 75 9.88 9.48 -1.06
N SER A 76 8.76 9.36 -1.78
CA SER A 76 8.24 10.33 -2.75
C SER A 76 6.72 10.17 -2.87
N ASP A 77 6.07 10.95 -3.73
CA ASP A 77 4.64 10.77 -4.03
C ASP A 77 4.32 9.42 -4.68
N THR A 78 5.33 8.76 -5.24
CA THR A 78 5.19 7.49 -5.98
C THR A 78 5.95 6.32 -5.35
N VAL A 79 6.59 6.52 -4.19
CA VAL A 79 7.38 5.49 -3.52
C VAL A 79 7.11 5.47 -2.03
N LEU A 80 6.65 4.33 -1.52
CA LEU A 80 6.41 4.07 -0.11
C LEU A 80 7.32 2.95 0.38
N SER A 81 8.21 3.25 1.33
CA SER A 81 9.13 2.27 1.92
C SER A 81 8.52 1.68 3.19
N MET A 82 8.53 0.35 3.31
CA MET A 82 8.10 -0.29 4.55
C MET A 82 9.14 -0.09 5.65
N VAL A 83 8.69 0.24 6.85
CA VAL A 83 9.52 0.31 8.06
C VAL A 83 10.15 -1.07 8.29
N GLY A 84 11.48 -1.11 8.44
CA GLY A 84 12.24 -2.37 8.44
C GLY A 84 12.95 -2.69 7.11
N GLY A 85 12.67 -1.92 6.04
CA GLY A 85 13.60 -1.69 4.93
C GLY A 85 13.71 -2.78 3.84
N LEU A 86 12.96 -3.87 3.92
CA LEU A 86 13.08 -4.96 2.95
C LEU A 86 12.10 -4.87 1.76
N LEU A 87 11.07 -4.03 1.87
CA LEU A 87 10.01 -3.92 0.86
C LEU A 87 9.75 -2.46 0.50
N THR A 88 9.56 -2.21 -0.78
CA THR A 88 9.19 -0.90 -1.33
C THR A 88 8.00 -1.07 -2.24
N MET A 89 7.03 -0.16 -2.09
CA MET A 89 5.82 -0.07 -2.89
C MET A 89 5.95 1.09 -3.88
N ARG A 90 5.55 0.86 -5.13
CA ARG A 90 5.57 1.88 -6.19
C ARG A 90 4.16 2.18 -6.68
N LEU A 91 3.86 3.46 -6.88
CA LEU A 91 2.60 3.94 -7.44
C LEU A 91 2.86 4.53 -8.84
N GLU A 92 2.10 4.04 -9.83
CA GLU A 92 2.08 4.58 -11.19
C GLU A 92 0.62 4.81 -11.62
N GLY A 93 0.17 6.07 -11.57
CA GLY A 93 -1.23 6.40 -11.78
C GLY A 93 -2.13 5.74 -10.73
N ASP A 94 -3.07 4.91 -11.17
CA ASP A 94 -3.96 4.11 -10.31
C ASP A 94 -3.52 2.63 -10.22
N VAL A 95 -2.21 2.39 -10.23
CA VAL A 95 -1.61 1.06 -10.11
C VAL A 95 -0.54 1.05 -9.03
N ILE A 96 -0.64 0.09 -8.10
CA ILE A 96 0.40 -0.20 -7.11
C ILE A 96 1.15 -1.48 -7.52
N TYR A 97 2.48 -1.41 -7.46
CA TYR A 97 3.37 -2.57 -7.53
C TYR A 97 3.95 -2.83 -6.15
N PHE A 98 3.66 -4.02 -5.61
CA PHE A 98 4.12 -4.43 -4.29
C PHE A 98 4.25 -5.95 -4.21
N ASP A 99 5.36 -6.45 -3.68
CA ASP A 99 5.63 -7.88 -3.46
C ASP A 99 5.21 -8.79 -4.64
N ASN A 100 5.69 -8.46 -5.85
CA ASN A 100 5.39 -9.17 -7.10
C ASN A 100 3.90 -9.24 -7.50
N THR A 101 3.06 -8.44 -6.85
CA THR A 101 1.64 -8.32 -7.15
C THR A 101 1.33 -6.91 -7.66
N THR A 102 0.48 -6.86 -8.68
CA THR A 102 -0.05 -5.61 -9.21
C THR A 102 -1.44 -5.40 -8.63
N TYR A 103 -1.66 -4.23 -8.05
CA TYR A 103 -2.93 -3.84 -7.47
C TYR A 103 -3.52 -2.68 -8.26
N THR A 104 -4.83 -2.71 -8.42
CA THR A 104 -5.61 -1.62 -9.02
C THR A 104 -6.58 -1.07 -7.99
N ARG A 105 -6.92 0.20 -8.11
CA ARG A 105 -7.86 0.85 -7.18
C ARG A 105 -9.20 0.09 -7.20
N ALA A 106 -9.72 -0.24 -6.02
CA ALA A 106 -11.04 -0.87 -5.92
C ALA A 106 -12.11 0.11 -6.41
N LYS A 107 -13.11 -0.39 -7.15
CA LYS A 107 -14.27 0.39 -7.60
C LYS A 107 -15.26 0.66 -6.48
#